data_AF-A0A2J0LP51-F1
#
_entry.id   AF-A0A2J0LP51-F1
#
_cell.length_a   1.000
_cell.length_b   1.000
_cell.length_c   1.000
_cell.angle_alpha   90.00
_cell.angle_beta   90.00
_cell.angle_gamma   90.00
#
_symmetry.space_group_name_H-M   'P 1'
#
loop_
_entity.id
_entity.type
_entity.pdbx_description
1 polymer ?
#
loop_
_entity_poly.entity_id
_entity_poly.type
_entity_poly.pdbx_seq_one_letter_code
_entity_poly.pdbx_strand_id
1 'polypeptide(L)'
;MDAIKNFINVISAPQISFTVLIVSFFFIFPPTERLGQINRRLGIPKLWTNKGGIVLLIVFLVFFIFGLTDENFRLIVLKADNVPIVALLFLVLFFLWLALSQAYANDARMAEGKPPAEAEDAREKILVWPDLVYIELMAIVAVLALLLVWAMILPAPLEEAANPTVSPNPSKAPWYFLGLQEMLVYYDPWIAGVLFPTLILLGFMAIPFLDNNPKGSGYYTFAQRRVAISIFMFFWLVYWIFLISVGTFLRGPNWNFF
;
A
#
# COMPACT_ATOMS: atom_id res chain seq x y z
N MET A 1 -10.77 -11.30 -27.01
CA MET A 1 -9.77 -10.53 -26.25
C MET A 1 -10.28 -9.11 -26.02
N ASP A 2 -10.90 -8.49 -27.03
CA ASP A 2 -11.43 -7.11 -26.96
C ASP A 2 -12.52 -6.90 -25.92
N ALA A 3 -13.42 -7.88 -25.73
CA ALA A 3 -14.46 -7.80 -24.69
C ALA A 3 -13.87 -7.72 -23.27
N ILE A 4 -12.79 -8.46 -23.01
CA ILE A 4 -12.09 -8.45 -21.71
C ILE A 4 -11.34 -7.13 -21.54
N LYS A 5 -10.66 -6.63 -22.59
CA LYS A 5 -10.00 -5.33 -22.58
C LYS A 5 -10.99 -4.19 -22.32
N ASN A 6 -12.13 -4.17 -23.02
CA ASN A 6 -13.18 -3.17 -22.80
C ASN A 6 -13.74 -3.22 -21.39
N PHE A 7 -13.96 -4.41 -20.84
CA PHE A 7 -14.40 -4.58 -19.46
C PHE A 7 -13.38 -4.01 -18.45
N ILE A 8 -12.09 -4.32 -18.64
CA ILE A 8 -11.01 -3.78 -17.80
C ILE A 8 -10.97 -2.25 -17.91
N ASN A 9 -11.02 -1.69 -19.12
CA ASN A 9 -10.99 -0.25 -19.33
C ASN A 9 -12.15 0.48 -18.64
N VAL A 10 -13.36 -0.09 -18.69
CA VAL A 10 -14.52 0.47 -17.99
C VAL A 10 -14.34 0.43 -16.47
N ILE A 11 -13.84 -0.68 -15.91
CA ILE A 11 -13.63 -0.78 -14.47
C ILE A 11 -12.46 0.10 -13.98
N SER A 12 -11.42 0.22 -14.80
CA SER A 12 -10.25 1.05 -14.53
C SER A 12 -10.51 2.54 -14.74
N ALA A 13 -11.67 2.93 -15.29
CA ALA A 13 -12.07 4.32 -15.36
C ALA A 13 -12.08 4.93 -13.95
N PRO A 14 -11.38 6.06 -13.71
CA PRO A 14 -11.15 6.59 -12.36
C PRO A 14 -12.43 6.80 -11.56
N GLN A 15 -13.51 7.24 -12.20
CA GLN A 15 -14.81 7.46 -11.55
C GLN A 15 -15.38 6.13 -11.03
N ILE A 16 -15.28 5.07 -11.81
CA ILE A 16 -15.80 3.75 -11.45
C ILE A 16 -14.88 3.09 -10.43
N SER A 17 -13.57 3.03 -10.70
CA SER A 17 -12.61 2.38 -9.79
C SER A 17 -12.61 3.04 -8.42
N PHE A 18 -12.67 4.37 -8.35
CA PHE A 18 -12.69 5.11 -7.08
C PHE A 18 -14.01 4.90 -6.32
N THR A 19 -15.15 4.95 -6.99
CA THR A 19 -16.45 4.67 -6.35
C THR A 19 -16.51 3.25 -5.82
N VAL A 20 -16.09 2.25 -6.61
CA VAL A 20 -16.04 0.85 -6.17
C VAL A 20 -15.08 0.69 -4.99
N LEU A 21 -13.92 1.35 -5.03
CA LEU A 21 -12.96 1.32 -3.93
C LEU A 21 -13.56 1.89 -2.65
N ILE A 22 -14.18 3.07 -2.68
CA ILE A 22 -14.80 3.68 -1.48
C ILE A 22 -15.92 2.81 -0.92
N VAL A 23 -16.82 2.33 -1.80
CA VAL A 23 -17.98 1.54 -1.36
C VAL A 23 -17.51 0.23 -0.76
N SER A 24 -16.56 -0.46 -1.40
CA SER A 24 -16.04 -1.75 -0.91
C SER A 24 -15.16 -1.61 0.33
N PHE A 25 -14.44 -0.49 0.48
CA PHE A 25 -13.46 -0.27 1.54
C PHE A 25 -14.03 -0.52 2.93
N PHE A 26 -15.18 0.08 3.25
CA PHE A 26 -15.78 -0.06 4.59
C PHE A 26 -16.37 -1.45 4.87
N PHE A 27 -16.54 -2.29 3.85
CA PHE A 27 -16.85 -3.70 4.05
C PHE A 27 -15.59 -4.52 4.31
N ILE A 28 -14.45 -4.16 3.71
CA ILE A 28 -13.17 -4.83 3.93
C ILE A 28 -12.59 -4.45 5.30
N PHE A 29 -12.62 -3.16 5.63
CA PHE A 29 -12.16 -2.55 6.88
C PHE A 29 -13.34 -1.91 7.61
N PRO A 30 -14.11 -2.69 8.38
CA PRO A 30 -15.33 -2.19 9.01
C PRO A 30 -15.00 -1.33 10.25
N PRO A 31 -15.35 -0.03 10.26
CA PRO A 31 -15.11 0.84 11.42
C PRO A 31 -16.12 0.61 12.55
N THR A 32 -17.27 -0.01 12.26
CA THR A 32 -18.36 -0.24 13.24
C THR A 32 -18.70 -1.71 13.40
N GLU A 33 -19.32 -2.07 14.53
CA GLU A 33 -19.78 -3.45 14.78
C GLU A 33 -20.81 -3.93 13.76
N ARG A 34 -21.71 -3.06 13.28
CA ARG A 34 -22.71 -3.42 12.26
C ARG A 34 -22.04 -3.84 10.95
N LEU A 35 -21.09 -3.04 10.47
CA LEU A 35 -20.31 -3.38 9.28
C LEU A 35 -19.41 -4.61 9.52
N GLY A 36 -18.91 -4.78 10.75
CA GLY A 36 -18.17 -5.97 11.17
C GLY A 36 -18.99 -7.26 11.07
N GLN A 37 -20.27 -7.22 11.42
CA GLN A 37 -21.17 -8.37 11.24
C GLN A 37 -21.38 -8.68 9.76
N ILE A 38 -21.55 -7.67 8.91
CA ILE A 38 -21.67 -7.86 7.46
C ILE A 38 -20.37 -8.44 6.88
N ASN A 39 -19.22 -7.88 7.25
CA ASN A 39 -17.89 -8.37 6.87
C ASN A 39 -17.73 -9.87 7.17
N ARG A 40 -18.15 -10.31 8.37
CA ARG A 40 -18.15 -11.72 8.77
C ARG A 40 -19.12 -12.56 7.95
N ARG A 41 -20.34 -12.06 7.68
CA ARG A 41 -21.34 -12.75 6.82
C ARG A 41 -20.84 -12.94 5.39
N LEU A 42 -20.13 -11.95 4.86
CA LEU A 42 -19.50 -12.01 3.53
C LEU A 42 -18.26 -12.90 3.49
N GLY A 43 -17.78 -13.39 4.65
CA GLY A 43 -16.61 -14.26 4.73
C GLY A 43 -15.28 -13.56 4.43
N ILE A 44 -15.23 -12.23 4.46
CA ILE A 44 -14.03 -11.41 4.21
C ILE A 44 -12.86 -11.80 5.15
N PRO A 45 -13.07 -12.14 6.45
CA PRO A 45 -11.97 -12.57 7.31
C PRO A 45 -11.18 -13.77 6.79
N LYS A 46 -11.76 -14.59 5.91
CA LYS A 46 -11.05 -15.72 5.27
C LYS A 46 -9.90 -15.26 4.39
N LEU A 47 -9.96 -14.03 3.84
CA LEU A 47 -8.89 -13.42 3.06
C LEU A 47 -7.60 -13.24 3.87
N TRP A 48 -7.73 -13.02 5.18
CA TRP A 48 -6.59 -12.79 6.07
C TRP A 48 -5.99 -14.08 6.63
N THR A 49 -6.50 -15.25 6.23
CA THR A 49 -5.86 -16.54 6.58
C THR A 49 -4.66 -16.81 5.67
N ASN A 50 -3.78 -17.76 6.02
CA ASN A 50 -2.67 -18.16 5.14
C ASN A 50 -3.14 -18.60 3.75
N LYS A 51 -4.23 -19.35 3.67
CA LYS A 51 -4.84 -19.74 2.40
C LYS A 51 -5.37 -18.53 1.63
N GLY A 52 -6.03 -17.60 2.34
CA GLY A 52 -6.52 -16.35 1.77
C GLY A 52 -5.40 -15.49 1.20
N GLY A 53 -4.30 -15.32 1.93
CA GLY A 53 -3.12 -14.59 1.48
C GLY A 53 -2.49 -15.17 0.24
N ILE A 54 -2.34 -16.50 0.17
CA ILE A 54 -1.84 -17.18 -1.03
C ILE A 54 -2.79 -16.94 -2.22
N VAL A 55 -4.10 -17.06 -2.01
CA VAL A 55 -5.09 -16.78 -3.07
C VAL A 55 -5.00 -15.32 -3.53
N LEU A 56 -4.91 -14.36 -2.62
CA LEU A 56 -4.74 -12.94 -2.95
C LEU A 56 -3.48 -12.69 -3.77
N LEU A 57 -2.35 -13.27 -3.36
CA LEU A 57 -1.08 -13.14 -4.06
C LEU A 57 -1.13 -13.78 -5.45
N ILE A 58 -1.72 -14.97 -5.59
CA ILE A 58 -1.87 -15.65 -6.88
C ILE A 58 -2.76 -14.84 -7.81
N VAL A 59 -3.92 -14.37 -7.33
CA VAL A 59 -4.84 -13.54 -8.14
C VAL A 59 -4.13 -12.27 -8.59
N PHE A 60 -3.40 -11.60 -7.69
CA PHE A 60 -2.65 -10.40 -8.01
C PHE A 60 -1.52 -10.66 -9.01
N LEU A 61 -0.77 -11.75 -8.84
CA LEU A 61 0.28 -12.18 -9.76
C LEU A 61 -0.27 -12.51 -11.15
N VAL A 62 -1.38 -13.26 -11.22
CA VAL A 62 -2.05 -13.60 -12.49
C VAL A 62 -2.55 -12.34 -13.18
N PHE A 63 -3.14 -11.40 -12.43
CA PHE A 63 -3.54 -10.10 -12.97
C PHE A 63 -2.36 -9.34 -13.58
N PHE A 64 -1.22 -9.28 -12.88
CA PHE A 64 0.00 -8.63 -13.37
C PHE A 64 0.58 -9.33 -14.61
N ILE A 65 0.69 -10.67 -14.59
CA ILE A 65 1.18 -11.45 -15.73
C ILE A 65 0.26 -11.27 -16.94
N PHE A 66 -1.05 -11.28 -16.73
CA PHE A 66 -2.02 -11.01 -17.78
C PHE A 66 -1.87 -9.58 -18.31
N GLY A 67 -1.68 -8.59 -17.43
CA GLY A 67 -1.40 -7.21 -17.82
C GLY A 67 -0.16 -7.08 -18.71
N LEU A 68 0.91 -7.83 -18.43
CA LEU A 68 2.14 -7.83 -19.24
C LEU A 68 1.95 -8.34 -20.68
N THR A 69 0.80 -8.95 -21.00
CA THR A 69 0.44 -9.29 -22.39
C THR A 69 0.05 -8.06 -23.22
N ASP A 70 -0.31 -6.95 -22.58
CA ASP A 70 -0.56 -5.68 -23.25
C ASP A 70 0.75 -4.89 -23.41
N GLU A 71 1.02 -4.44 -24.64
CA GLU A 71 2.28 -3.78 -24.96
C GLU A 71 2.46 -2.44 -24.22
N ASN A 72 1.39 -1.65 -24.09
CA ASN A 72 1.44 -0.36 -23.41
C ASN A 72 1.69 -0.55 -21.92
N PHE A 73 0.96 -1.48 -21.29
CA PHE A 73 1.15 -1.79 -19.87
C PHE A 73 2.56 -2.30 -19.58
N ARG A 74 3.10 -3.18 -20.45
CA ARG A 74 4.47 -3.69 -20.33
C ARG A 74 5.51 -2.58 -20.40
N LEU A 75 5.37 -1.61 -21.32
CA LEU A 75 6.28 -0.46 -21.42
C LEU A 75 6.25 0.42 -20.17
N ILE A 76 5.07 0.59 -19.56
CA ILE A 76 4.93 1.37 -18.31
C ILE A 76 5.58 0.61 -17.15
N VAL A 77 5.22 -0.66 -16.93
CA VAL A 77 5.67 -1.45 -15.77
C VAL A 77 7.18 -1.70 -15.76
N LEU A 78 7.78 -1.90 -16.93
CA LEU A 78 9.22 -2.19 -17.06
C LEU A 78 10.10 -0.93 -17.09
N LYS A 79 9.51 0.27 -17.14
CA LYS A 79 10.29 1.51 -17.00
C LYS A 79 10.99 1.50 -15.63
N ALA A 80 12.30 1.78 -15.62
CA ALA A 80 13.12 1.72 -14.40
C ALA A 80 12.50 2.45 -13.20
N ASP A 81 11.86 3.61 -13.43
CA ASP A 81 11.20 4.44 -12.41
C ASP A 81 9.96 3.82 -11.80
N ASN A 82 9.31 2.93 -12.55
CA ASN A 82 8.07 2.28 -12.15
C ASN A 82 8.32 0.94 -11.47
N VAL A 83 9.52 0.34 -11.61
CA VAL A 83 9.88 -0.91 -10.91
C VAL A 83 9.71 -0.79 -9.39
N PRO A 84 10.15 0.29 -8.71
CA PRO A 84 9.87 0.51 -7.30
C PRO A 84 8.37 0.55 -6.96
N ILE A 85 7.53 1.07 -7.86
CA ILE A 85 6.08 1.16 -7.68
C ILE A 85 5.44 -0.24 -7.77
N VAL A 86 5.90 -1.06 -8.72
CA VAL A 86 5.46 -2.45 -8.82
C VAL A 86 5.84 -3.20 -7.54
N ALA A 87 7.10 -3.08 -7.10
CA ALA A 87 7.56 -3.66 -5.83
C ALA A 87 6.72 -3.17 -4.65
N LEU A 88 6.43 -1.87 -4.56
CA LEU A 88 5.57 -1.28 -3.54
C LEU A 88 4.19 -1.96 -3.51
N LEU A 89 3.54 -2.19 -4.66
CA LEU A 89 2.22 -2.82 -4.69
C LEU A 89 2.24 -4.26 -4.16
N PHE A 90 3.24 -5.06 -4.52
CA PHE A 90 3.41 -6.41 -3.97
C PHE A 90 3.72 -6.39 -2.47
N LEU A 91 4.58 -5.47 -2.03
CA LEU A 91 4.92 -5.32 -0.61
C LEU A 91 3.71 -4.84 0.21
N VAL A 92 2.92 -3.90 -0.30
CA VAL A 92 1.69 -3.44 0.35
C VAL A 92 0.71 -4.60 0.51
N LEU A 93 0.50 -5.41 -0.54
CA LEU A 93 -0.37 -6.59 -0.45
C LEU A 93 0.14 -7.57 0.61
N PHE A 94 1.43 -7.88 0.60
CA PHE A 94 2.05 -8.82 1.54
C PHE A 94 1.98 -8.34 2.99
N PHE A 95 2.44 -7.11 3.26
CA PHE A 95 2.46 -6.57 4.62
C PHE A 95 1.06 -6.28 5.16
N LEU A 96 0.11 -5.90 4.31
CA LEU A 96 -1.29 -5.77 4.69
C LEU A 96 -1.86 -7.13 5.12
N TRP A 97 -1.65 -8.16 4.29
CA TRP A 97 -2.06 -9.52 4.64
C TRP A 97 -1.39 -9.99 5.93
N LEU A 98 -0.08 -9.79 6.08
CA LEU A 98 0.69 -10.22 7.25
C LEU A 98 0.17 -9.56 8.53
N ALA A 99 -0.02 -8.23 8.51
CA ALA A 99 -0.50 -7.48 9.66
C ALA A 99 -1.93 -7.87 10.05
N LEU A 100 -2.83 -8.04 9.07
CA LEU A 100 -4.20 -8.46 9.34
C LEU A 100 -4.29 -9.94 9.74
N SER A 101 -3.47 -10.81 9.17
CA SER A 101 -3.39 -12.21 9.59
C SER A 101 -3.03 -12.32 11.07
N GLN A 102 -2.00 -11.59 11.51
CA GLN A 102 -1.62 -11.51 12.92
C GLN A 102 -2.73 -10.89 13.78
N ALA A 103 -3.34 -9.80 13.31
CA ALA A 103 -4.41 -9.12 14.03
C ALA A 103 -5.64 -10.02 14.27
N TYR A 104 -6.11 -10.73 13.23
CA TYR A 104 -7.25 -11.63 13.33
C TYR A 104 -6.93 -12.90 14.13
N ALA A 105 -5.70 -13.42 14.05
CA ALA A 105 -5.25 -14.53 14.87
C ALA A 105 -5.25 -14.14 16.36
N ASN A 106 -4.72 -12.96 16.70
CA ASN A 106 -4.75 -12.43 18.06
C ASN A 106 -6.16 -12.13 18.53
N ASP A 107 -7.02 -11.56 17.69
CA ASP A 107 -8.43 -11.31 18.03
C ASP A 107 -9.18 -12.61 18.35
N ALA A 108 -8.89 -13.70 17.62
CA ALA A 108 -9.43 -15.03 17.89
C ALA A 108 -8.90 -15.60 19.22
N ARG A 109 -7.59 -15.49 19.48
CA ARG A 109 -6.98 -15.91 20.76
C ARG A 109 -7.60 -15.17 21.95
N MET A 110 -7.78 -13.87 21.82
CA MET A 110 -8.40 -13.04 22.87
C MET A 110 -9.86 -13.40 23.09
N ALA A 111 -10.61 -13.77 22.05
CA ALA A 111 -11.98 -14.26 22.19
C ALA A 111 -12.05 -15.59 22.96
N GLU A 112 -11.00 -16.41 22.88
CA GLU A 112 -10.83 -17.64 23.68
C GLU A 112 -10.28 -17.38 25.10
N GLY A 113 -10.04 -16.12 25.47
CA GLY A 113 -9.45 -15.74 26.76
C GLY A 113 -7.93 -15.98 26.86
N LYS A 114 -7.25 -16.26 25.74
CA LYS A 114 -5.79 -16.43 25.68
C LYS A 114 -5.08 -15.10 25.44
N PRO A 115 -3.82 -14.93 25.90
CA PRO A 115 -3.04 -13.76 25.58
C PRO A 115 -2.69 -13.70 24.07
N PRO A 116 -2.39 -12.51 23.52
CA PRO A 116 -1.86 -12.38 22.17
C PRO A 116 -0.52 -13.14 22.04
N ALA A 117 -0.18 -13.55 20.83
CA ALA A 117 1.02 -14.36 20.58
C ALA A 117 2.29 -13.65 21.05
N GLU A 118 2.38 -12.34 20.83
CA GLU A 118 3.53 -11.49 21.19
C GLU A 118 3.76 -11.44 22.71
N ALA A 119 2.73 -11.66 23.52
CA ALA A 119 2.86 -11.72 24.98
C ALA A 119 3.45 -13.05 25.47
N GLU A 120 3.39 -14.11 24.65
CA GLU A 120 4.12 -15.37 24.91
C GLU A 120 5.58 -15.20 24.52
N ASP A 121 5.85 -14.64 23.33
CA ASP A 121 7.20 -14.38 22.82
C ASP A 121 7.98 -13.42 23.74
N ALA A 122 7.34 -12.38 24.26
CA ALA A 122 7.98 -11.41 25.15
C ALA A 122 8.46 -11.99 26.49
N ARG A 123 8.05 -13.21 26.85
CA ARG A 123 8.55 -13.91 28.06
C ARG A 123 9.96 -14.43 27.86
N GLU A 124 10.32 -14.77 26.63
CA GLU A 124 11.66 -15.20 26.27
C GLU A 124 12.51 -13.99 25.92
N LYS A 125 13.48 -13.67 26.78
CA LYS A 125 14.43 -12.59 26.52
C LYS A 125 15.72 -13.17 25.97
N ILE A 126 16.12 -12.67 24.81
CA ILE A 126 17.41 -12.96 24.19
C ILE A 126 18.40 -11.81 24.44
N LEU A 127 19.69 -12.07 24.25
CA LEU A 127 20.70 -11.04 24.43
C LEU A 127 20.71 -10.10 23.21
N VAL A 128 20.79 -8.80 23.45
CA VAL A 128 20.94 -7.82 22.35
C VAL A 128 22.24 -8.10 21.57
N TRP A 129 23.32 -8.35 22.31
CA TRP A 129 24.58 -8.82 21.76
C TRP A 129 24.89 -10.21 22.33
N PRO A 130 25.18 -11.22 21.51
CA PRO A 130 25.37 -11.14 20.05
C PRO A 130 24.09 -11.33 19.21
N ASP A 131 23.00 -11.82 19.81
CA ASP A 131 21.91 -12.45 19.05
C ASP A 131 21.18 -11.48 18.11
N LEU A 132 20.78 -10.29 18.60
CA LEU A 132 20.10 -9.29 17.75
C LEU A 132 21.08 -8.64 16.75
N VAL A 133 22.23 -8.16 17.25
CA VAL A 133 23.15 -7.36 16.43
C VAL A 133 23.73 -8.15 15.25
N TYR A 134 23.98 -9.46 15.39
CA TYR A 134 24.44 -10.26 14.25
C TYR A 134 23.35 -10.45 13.18
N ILE A 135 22.09 -10.63 13.58
CA ILE A 135 20.97 -10.72 12.63
C ILE A 135 20.79 -9.38 11.91
N GLU A 136 20.86 -8.26 12.63
CA GLU A 136 20.79 -6.92 12.04
C GLU A 136 21.94 -6.65 11.07
N LEU A 137 23.18 -7.00 11.42
CA LEU A 137 24.33 -6.87 10.54
C LEU A 137 24.16 -7.69 9.26
N MET A 138 23.67 -8.93 9.38
CA MET A 138 23.39 -9.79 8.23
C MET A 138 22.30 -9.18 7.34
N ALA A 139 21.24 -8.62 7.92
CA ALA A 139 20.19 -7.94 7.18
C ALA A 139 20.72 -6.70 6.46
N ILE A 140 21.57 -5.89 7.10
CA ILE A 140 22.21 -4.71 6.47
C ILE A 140 23.06 -5.14 5.28
N VAL A 141 23.91 -6.15 5.44
CA VAL A 141 24.76 -6.65 4.34
C VAL A 141 23.90 -7.20 3.20
N ALA A 142 22.83 -7.94 3.50
CA ALA A 142 21.91 -8.47 2.50
C ALA A 142 21.17 -7.35 1.75
N VAL A 143 20.66 -6.34 2.45
CA VAL A 143 19.98 -5.18 1.84
C VAL A 143 20.97 -4.35 1.00
N LEU A 144 22.20 -4.13 1.48
CA LEU A 144 23.22 -3.43 0.72
C LEU A 144 23.57 -4.17 -0.56
N ALA A 145 23.78 -5.49 -0.49
CA ALA A 145 24.03 -6.33 -1.67
C ALA A 145 22.87 -6.26 -2.66
N LEU A 146 21.62 -6.33 -2.18
CA LEU A 146 20.42 -6.17 -3.00
C LEU A 146 20.39 -4.81 -3.70
N LEU A 147 20.67 -3.71 -2.98
CA LEU A 147 20.68 -2.36 -3.56
C LEU A 147 21.79 -2.17 -4.59
N LEU A 148 22.98 -2.75 -4.37
CA LEU A 148 24.08 -2.72 -5.33
C LEU A 148 23.72 -3.50 -6.61
N VAL A 149 23.16 -4.69 -6.48
CA VAL A 149 22.70 -5.49 -7.63
C VAL A 149 21.60 -4.75 -8.38
N TRP A 150 20.65 -4.14 -7.68
CA TRP A 150 19.59 -3.32 -8.28
C TRP A 150 20.19 -2.16 -9.09
N ALA A 151 21.13 -1.40 -8.50
CA ALA A 151 21.77 -0.26 -9.16
C ALA A 151 22.59 -0.65 -10.40
N MET A 152 23.12 -1.88 -10.46
CA MET A 152 23.82 -2.39 -11.64
C MET A 152 22.87 -2.85 -12.76
N ILE A 153 21.71 -3.41 -12.42
CA ILE A 153 20.76 -3.96 -13.39
C ILE A 153 19.84 -2.87 -13.97
N LEU A 154 19.38 -1.95 -13.14
CA LEU A 154 18.43 -0.91 -13.52
C LEU A 154 19.16 0.44 -13.60
N PRO A 155 19.42 0.97 -14.82
CA PRO A 155 20.09 2.24 -14.97
C PRO A 155 19.23 3.36 -14.38
N ALA A 156 19.90 4.35 -13.79
CA ALA A 156 19.23 5.54 -13.31
C ALA A 156 18.54 6.26 -14.50
N PRO A 157 17.30 6.73 -14.32
CA PRO A 157 16.49 7.43 -15.33
C PRO A 157 16.96 8.88 -15.53
N LEU A 158 18.25 9.09 -15.77
CA LEU A 158 18.76 10.45 -15.95
C LEU A 158 18.32 10.95 -17.32
N GLU A 159 17.56 12.05 -17.32
CA GLU A 159 17.20 12.76 -18.54
C GLU A 159 18.41 13.53 -19.11
N GLU A 160 18.25 14.08 -20.32
CA GLU A 160 19.25 14.97 -20.92
C GLU A 160 19.51 16.21 -20.05
N ALA A 161 20.59 16.91 -20.34
CA ALA A 161 20.91 18.16 -19.64
C ALA A 161 19.72 19.12 -19.70
N ALA A 162 19.35 19.66 -18.53
CA ALA A 162 18.14 20.46 -18.39
C ALA A 162 18.13 21.65 -19.36
N ASN A 163 17.05 21.76 -20.13
CA ASN A 163 16.80 22.88 -21.03
C ASN A 163 15.64 23.73 -20.48
N PRO A 164 15.88 24.97 -20.02
CA PRO A 164 14.83 25.83 -19.46
C PRO A 164 13.70 26.18 -20.44
N THR A 165 13.92 25.99 -21.75
CA THR A 165 12.95 26.29 -22.81
C THR A 165 12.03 25.10 -23.15
N VAL A 166 12.31 23.90 -22.64
CA VAL A 166 11.55 22.68 -22.93
C VAL A 166 11.17 21.98 -21.64
N SER A 167 9.87 21.78 -21.42
CA SER A 167 9.37 20.95 -20.33
C SER A 167 9.05 19.53 -20.83
N PRO A 168 9.55 18.46 -20.19
CA PRO A 168 9.25 17.10 -20.59
C PRO A 168 7.77 16.78 -20.42
N ASN A 169 7.23 15.96 -21.32
CA ASN A 169 5.83 15.55 -21.30
C ASN A 169 5.70 14.02 -21.48
N PRO A 170 5.16 13.30 -20.49
CA PRO A 170 4.74 13.76 -19.16
C PRO A 170 5.93 13.95 -18.21
N SER A 171 5.94 15.02 -17.43
CA SER A 171 6.87 15.18 -16.30
C SER A 171 6.29 14.46 -15.08
N LYS A 172 6.80 13.27 -14.76
CA LYS A 172 6.39 12.50 -13.57
C LYS A 172 7.39 12.76 -12.43
N ALA A 173 6.86 13.06 -11.25
CA ALA A 173 7.63 13.19 -10.03
C ALA A 173 8.16 11.82 -9.58
N PRO A 174 9.20 11.80 -8.73
CA PRO A 174 9.67 10.56 -8.10
C PRO A 174 8.52 9.79 -7.44
N TRP A 175 8.59 8.46 -7.47
CA TRP A 175 7.51 7.56 -7.09
C TRP A 175 6.90 7.83 -5.70
N TYR A 176 7.69 8.27 -4.73
CA TYR A 176 7.25 8.60 -3.37
C TYR A 176 6.45 9.93 -3.27
N PHE A 177 6.52 10.78 -4.30
CA PHE A 177 5.71 12.00 -4.42
C PHE A 177 4.58 11.88 -5.45
N LEU A 178 4.47 10.75 -6.15
CA LEU A 178 3.52 10.62 -7.24
C LEU A 178 2.06 10.73 -6.78
N GLY A 179 1.74 10.26 -5.57
CA GLY A 179 0.41 10.46 -4.98
C GLY A 179 0.08 11.94 -4.77
N LEU A 180 1.04 12.73 -4.27
CA LEU A 180 0.90 14.18 -4.13
C LEU A 180 0.79 14.87 -5.49
N GLN A 181 1.58 14.43 -6.48
CA GLN A 181 1.47 14.97 -7.84
C GLN A 181 0.08 14.75 -8.42
N GLU A 182 -0.48 13.56 -8.23
CA GLU A 182 -1.83 13.26 -8.72
C GLU A 182 -2.89 14.15 -8.03
N MET A 183 -2.69 14.52 -6.76
CA MET A 183 -3.56 15.49 -6.07
C MET A 183 -3.51 16.89 -6.69
N LEU A 184 -2.37 17.33 -7.24
CA LEU A 184 -2.24 18.66 -7.87
C LEU A 184 -3.13 18.85 -9.11
N VAL A 185 -3.65 17.75 -9.68
CA VAL A 185 -4.58 17.81 -10.80
C VAL A 185 -6.00 18.18 -10.33
N TYR A 186 -6.34 17.82 -9.10
CA TYR A 186 -7.70 17.92 -8.57
C TYR A 186 -7.90 19.13 -7.66
N TYR A 187 -6.81 19.66 -7.10
CA TYR A 187 -6.83 20.77 -6.14
C TYR A 187 -5.91 21.89 -6.60
N ASP A 188 -6.20 23.11 -6.13
CA ASP A 188 -5.29 24.23 -6.33
C ASP A 188 -3.88 23.89 -5.79
N PRO A 189 -2.79 24.34 -6.46
CA PRO A 189 -1.43 23.98 -6.10
C PRO A 189 -1.06 24.26 -4.64
N TRP A 190 -1.61 25.32 -4.03
CA TRP A 190 -1.36 25.64 -2.62
C TRP A 190 -2.02 24.63 -1.67
N ILE A 191 -3.19 24.08 -2.01
CA ILE A 191 -3.90 23.11 -1.19
C ILE A 191 -3.17 21.77 -1.23
N ALA A 192 -2.91 21.25 -2.43
CA ALA A 192 -2.26 19.95 -2.60
C ALA A 192 -0.76 19.98 -2.27
N GLY A 193 -0.07 21.10 -2.54
CA GLY A 193 1.37 21.23 -2.32
C GLY A 193 1.77 21.71 -0.91
N VAL A 194 0.91 22.47 -0.22
CA VAL A 194 1.27 23.08 1.08
C VAL A 194 0.31 22.65 2.18
N LEU A 195 -1.00 22.90 2.02
CA LEU A 195 -1.98 22.67 3.09
C LEU A 195 -2.08 21.20 3.48
N PHE A 196 -2.34 20.30 2.53
CA PHE A 196 -2.50 18.88 2.84
C PHE A 196 -1.22 18.23 3.40
N PRO A 197 -0.02 18.43 2.83
CA PRO A 197 1.21 17.89 3.41
C PRO A 197 1.44 18.40 4.85
N THR A 198 1.18 19.69 5.10
CA THR A 198 1.30 20.27 6.44
C THR A 198 0.31 19.63 7.41
N LEU A 199 -0.95 19.47 7.01
CA LEU A 199 -1.97 18.81 7.84
C LEU A 199 -1.66 17.34 8.10
N ILE A 200 -1.13 16.60 7.12
CA ILE A 200 -0.72 15.20 7.31
C ILE A 200 0.41 15.11 8.34
N LEU A 201 1.43 15.97 8.21
CA LEU A 201 2.58 15.99 9.11
C LEU A 201 2.17 16.38 10.54
N LEU A 202 1.37 17.45 10.70
CA LEU A 202 0.82 17.84 11.99
C LEU A 202 -0.11 16.76 12.55
N GLY A 203 -0.89 16.09 11.69
CA GLY A 203 -1.75 14.97 12.06
C GLY A 203 -0.96 13.81 12.66
N PHE A 204 0.16 13.42 12.03
CA PHE A 204 1.05 12.38 12.56
C PHE A 204 1.70 12.79 13.89
N MET A 205 2.14 14.05 14.02
CA MET A 205 2.64 14.57 15.30
C MET A 205 1.55 14.59 16.39
N ALA A 206 0.29 14.76 16.00
CA ALA A 206 -0.85 14.79 16.92
C ALA A 206 -1.31 13.40 17.38
N ILE A 207 -0.95 12.30 16.69
CA ILE A 207 -1.42 10.94 17.02
C ILE A 207 -1.25 10.58 18.50
N PRO A 208 -0.08 10.78 19.15
CA PRO A 208 0.10 10.44 20.57
C PRO A 208 -0.81 11.21 21.53
N PHE A 209 -1.29 12.39 21.12
CA PHE A 209 -2.15 13.26 21.91
C PHE A 209 -3.64 13.01 21.65
N LEU A 210 -3.99 12.56 20.43
CA LEU A 210 -5.37 12.29 20.03
C LEU A 210 -5.81 10.86 20.36
N ASP A 211 -4.89 9.88 20.29
CA ASP A 211 -5.19 8.47 20.55
C ASP A 211 -4.35 7.94 21.72
N ASN A 212 -4.87 8.18 22.92
CA ASN A 212 -4.29 7.73 24.19
C ASN A 212 -4.75 6.32 24.61
N ASN A 213 -5.40 5.56 23.70
CA ASN A 213 -5.89 4.23 24.02
C ASN A 213 -4.73 3.22 24.10
N PRO A 214 -4.48 2.58 25.25
CA PRO A 214 -3.36 1.63 25.41
C PRO A 214 -3.62 0.28 24.74
N LYS A 215 -4.87 0.00 24.30
CA LYS A 215 -5.24 -1.25 23.64
C LYS A 215 -4.53 -1.37 22.28
N GLY A 216 -4.07 -2.57 21.93
CA GLY A 216 -3.28 -2.80 20.73
C GLY A 216 -1.89 -2.15 20.73
N SER A 217 -1.34 -1.83 21.91
CA SER A 217 0.06 -1.41 22.03
C SER A 217 0.96 -2.63 22.13
N GLY A 218 1.87 -2.80 21.16
CA GLY A 218 2.86 -3.89 21.14
C GLY A 218 2.36 -5.24 20.63
N TYR A 219 1.15 -5.31 20.06
CA TYR A 219 0.62 -6.51 19.39
C TYR A 219 -0.40 -6.13 18.31
N TYR A 220 -0.59 -7.01 17.34
CA TYR A 220 -1.57 -6.78 16.28
C TYR A 220 -3.00 -7.11 16.79
N THR A 221 -3.94 -6.21 16.58
CA THR A 221 -5.39 -6.42 16.82
C THR A 221 -6.19 -5.53 15.90
N PHE A 222 -7.24 -6.06 15.27
CA PHE A 222 -8.17 -5.24 14.51
C PHE A 222 -9.36 -4.86 15.39
N ALA A 223 -9.87 -5.81 16.17
CA ALA A 223 -11.10 -5.68 16.92
C ALA A 223 -11.08 -4.56 17.97
N GLN A 224 -9.93 -4.29 18.59
CA GLN A 224 -9.80 -3.29 19.65
C GLN A 224 -9.61 -1.86 19.13
N ARG A 225 -9.15 -1.67 17.87
CA ARG A 225 -8.84 -0.36 17.27
C ARG A 225 -9.46 -0.18 15.88
N ARG A 226 -10.62 -0.78 15.62
CA ARG A 226 -11.26 -0.82 14.29
C ARG A 226 -11.36 0.53 13.63
N VAL A 227 -11.80 1.56 14.35
CA VAL A 227 -11.98 2.92 13.81
C VAL A 227 -10.63 3.51 13.41
N ALA A 228 -9.65 3.51 14.30
CA ALA A 228 -8.32 4.07 14.04
C ALA A 228 -7.64 3.35 12.86
N ILE A 229 -7.67 2.02 12.83
CA ILE A 229 -7.10 1.22 11.75
C ILE A 229 -7.84 1.47 10.44
N SER A 230 -9.17 1.51 10.45
CA SER A 230 -9.96 1.76 9.22
C SER A 230 -9.70 3.16 8.65
N ILE A 231 -9.57 4.18 9.49
CA ILE A 231 -9.22 5.54 9.06
C ILE A 231 -7.81 5.56 8.47
N PHE A 232 -6.83 4.98 9.17
CA PHE A 232 -5.46 4.91 8.68
C PHE A 232 -5.37 4.16 7.34
N MET A 233 -6.02 2.99 7.23
CA MET A 233 -6.09 2.20 6.00
C MET A 233 -6.78 2.95 4.86
N PHE A 234 -7.75 3.83 5.15
CA PHE A 234 -8.42 4.63 4.13
C PHE A 234 -7.44 5.62 3.51
N PHE A 235 -6.78 6.44 4.33
CA PHE A 235 -5.79 7.39 3.83
C PHE A 235 -4.58 6.69 3.20
N TRP A 236 -4.15 5.56 3.74
CA TRP A 236 -3.03 4.81 3.18
C TRP A 236 -3.38 4.15 1.84
N LEU A 237 -4.41 3.29 1.79
CA LEU A 237 -4.71 2.49 0.60
C LEU A 237 -5.49 3.28 -0.45
N VAL A 238 -6.52 4.02 -0.03
CA VAL A 238 -7.45 4.72 -0.95
C VAL A 238 -6.90 6.07 -1.37
N TYR A 239 -6.25 6.81 -0.48
CA TYR A 239 -5.72 8.12 -0.83
C TYR A 239 -4.29 8.03 -1.36
N TRP A 240 -3.40 7.28 -0.71
CA TRP A 240 -1.99 7.25 -1.13
C TRP A 240 -1.71 6.23 -2.24
N ILE A 241 -1.91 4.94 -1.97
CA ILE A 241 -1.54 3.86 -2.89
C ILE A 241 -2.36 3.88 -4.18
N PHE A 242 -3.66 4.16 -4.09
CA PHE A 242 -4.51 4.30 -5.27
C PHE A 242 -4.07 5.48 -6.15
N LEU A 243 -3.79 6.67 -5.60
CA LEU A 243 -3.36 7.82 -6.41
C LEU A 243 -1.99 7.58 -7.06
N ILE A 244 -1.05 6.92 -6.37
CA ILE A 244 0.21 6.46 -6.99
C ILE A 244 -0.09 5.52 -8.17
N SER A 245 -1.02 4.58 -7.99
CA SER A 245 -1.39 3.63 -9.05
C SER A 245 -2.02 4.34 -10.25
N VAL A 246 -2.93 5.30 -10.02
CA VAL A 246 -3.55 6.12 -11.07
C VAL A 246 -2.49 6.94 -11.82
N GLY A 247 -1.65 7.68 -11.09
CA GLY A 247 -0.59 8.50 -11.68
C GLY A 247 0.44 7.68 -12.47
N THR A 248 0.69 6.44 -12.07
CA THR A 248 1.65 5.55 -12.75
C THR A 248 1.04 4.93 -14.00
N PHE A 249 -0.08 4.23 -13.84
CA PHE A 249 -0.57 3.27 -14.83
C PHE A 249 -1.70 3.82 -15.70
N LEU A 250 -2.43 4.83 -15.24
CA LEU A 250 -3.60 5.36 -15.96
C LEU A 250 -3.33 6.73 -16.61
N ARG A 251 -2.30 7.47 -16.19
CA ARG A 251 -1.91 8.77 -16.76
C ARG A 251 -0.92 8.63 -17.91
N GLY A 252 -1.31 9.18 -19.06
CA GLY A 252 -0.55 9.30 -20.30
C GLY A 252 -0.11 10.73 -20.66
N PRO A 253 0.12 11.04 -21.95
CA PRO A 253 0.58 12.35 -22.41
C PRO A 253 -0.35 13.50 -21.99
N ASN A 254 0.23 14.66 -21.67
CA ASN A 254 -0.47 15.82 -21.12
C ASN A 254 -1.24 15.52 -19.82
N TRP A 255 -0.83 14.48 -19.08
CA TRP A 255 -1.52 13.99 -17.89
C TRP A 255 -2.98 13.56 -18.16
N ASN A 256 -3.34 13.23 -19.40
CA ASN A 256 -4.66 12.68 -19.71
C ASN A 256 -4.73 11.19 -19.35
N PHE A 257 -5.95 10.66 -19.22
CA PHE A 257 -6.15 9.22 -19.13
C PHE A 257 -5.90 8.56 -20.50
N PHE A 258 -5.36 7.34 -20.49
CA PHE A 258 -5.20 6.51 -21.69
C PHE A 258 -6.55 6.07 -22.27
#